data_AF-A0A940NS27-F1
#
_entry.id   AF-A0A940NS27-F1
#
_cell.length_a   1.000
_cell.length_b   1.000
_cell.length_c   1.000
_cell.angle_alpha   90.00
_cell.angle_beta   90.00
_cell.angle_gamma   90.00
#
_symmetry.space_group_name_H-M   'P 1'
#
loop_
_entity.id
_entity.type
_entity.pdbx_description
1 polymer ?
#
loop_
_entity_poly.entity_id
_entity_poly.type
_entity_poly.pdbx_seq_one_letter_code
_entity_poly.pdbx_strand_id
1 'polypeptide(L)' 'MRHLIDIFDLSPAEINELIDTANDIIENPQKYAEKCRGKKLATLFFEPSTRTRLSFEAAMYELGGHV' A
#
# COMPACT_ATOMS: atom_id res chain seq x y z
N MET A 1 13.99 1.33 10.36
CA MET A 1 13.30 1.47 9.05
C MET A 1 13.10 0.06 8.54
N ARG A 2 11.88 -0.32 8.14
CA ARG A 2 11.57 -1.66 7.61
C ARG A 2 11.44 -1.56 6.09
N HIS A 3 12.02 -2.50 5.37
CA HIS A 3 11.96 -2.60 3.91
C HIS A 3 11.27 -3.91 3.53
N LEU A 4 10.57 -3.92 2.39
CA LEU A 4 10.01 -5.13 1.78
C LEU A 4 10.59 -5.22 0.37
N ILE A 5 11.66 -6.01 0.22
CA ILE A 5 12.35 -6.20 -1.06
C ILE A 5 12.05 -7.60 -1.59
N ASP A 6 11.98 -8.58 -0.70
CA ASP A 6 11.62 -9.96 -1.02
C ASP A 6 10.43 -10.42 -0.14
N ILE A 7 9.58 -11.31 -0.68
CA ILE A 7 8.50 -11.93 0.09
C ILE A 7 9.04 -12.80 1.23
N PHE A 8 10.25 -13.34 1.09
CA PHE A 8 10.92 -14.11 2.15
C PHE A 8 11.34 -13.26 3.36
N ASP A 9 11.29 -11.93 3.25
CA ASP A 9 11.48 -11.02 4.39
C ASP A 9 10.27 -11.02 5.35
N LEU A 10 9.17 -11.66 4.97
CA LEU A 10 7.95 -11.78 5.76
C LEU A 10 7.79 -13.19 6.32
N SER A 11 7.47 -13.27 7.62
CA SER A 11 6.99 -14.52 8.20
C SER A 11 5.57 -14.83 7.72
N PRO A 12 5.13 -16.11 7.75
CA PRO A 12 3.76 -16.47 7.42
C PRO A 12 2.70 -15.71 8.23
N ALA A 13 2.99 -15.37 9.49
CA ALA A 13 2.10 -14.60 10.34
C ALA A 13 1.91 -13.16 9.82
N GLU A 14 2.99 -12.51 9.39
CA GLU A 14 2.94 -11.16 8.83
C GLU A 14 2.23 -11.13 7.47
N ILE A 15 2.38 -12.19 6.66
CA ILE A 15 1.61 -12.33 5.41
C ILE A 15 0.11 -12.42 5.72
N ASN A 16 -0.27 -13.23 6.71
CA ASN A 16 -1.68 -13.32 7.12
C ASN A 16 -2.20 -11.97 7.64
N GLU A 17 -1.43 -11.25 8.45
CA GLU A 17 -1.81 -9.92 8.93
C GLU A 17 -2.00 -8.91 7.79
N LEU A 18 -1.14 -8.96 6.76
CA LEU A 18 -1.29 -8.13 5.56
C LEU A 18 -2.59 -8.44 4.80
N ILE A 19 -2.92 -9.72 4.65
CA ILE A 19 -4.15 -10.17 3.98
C ILE A 19 -5.39 -9.76 4.78
N ASP A 20 -5.37 -9.96 6.11
CA ASP A 20 -6.47 -9.56 6.99
C ASP A 20 -6.69 -8.04 6.96
N THR A 21 -5.60 -7.26 6.96
CA THR A 21 -5.66 -5.80 6.81
C THR A 21 -6.23 -5.39 5.45
N ALA A 22 -5.83 -6.06 4.36
CA ALA A 22 -6.35 -5.78 3.04
C ALA A 22 -7.86 -6.06 2.96
N ASN A 23 -8.33 -7.17 3.55
CA ASN A 23 -9.75 -7.50 3.61
C ASN A 23 -10.55 -6.46 4.42
N ASP A 24 -10.01 -6.00 5.56
CA ASP A 24 -10.69 -4.97 6.37
C ASP A 24 -10.71 -3.60 5.67
N ILE A 25 -9.70 -3.26 4.85
CA ILE A 25 -9.74 -2.06 4.00
C ILE A 25 -10.86 -2.18 2.95
N ILE A 26 -11.02 -3.35 2.34
CA ILE A 26 -12.07 -3.61 1.36
C ILE A 26 -13.47 -3.50 1.99
N GLU A 27 -13.65 -4.09 3.18
CA GLU A 27 -14.93 -4.07 3.90
C GLU A 27 -15.25 -2.69 4.49
N ASN A 28 -14.24 -1.98 4.98
CA ASN A 28 -14.39 -0.74 5.75
C ASN A 28 -13.52 0.41 5.21
N PRO A 29 -13.63 0.83 3.94
CA PRO A 29 -12.71 1.80 3.32
C PRO A 29 -12.67 3.14 4.05
N GLN A 30 -13.81 3.60 4.59
CA GLN A 30 -13.90 4.86 5.34
C GLN A 30 -13.06 4.87 6.62
N LYS A 31 -12.81 3.71 7.23
CA LYS A 31 -11.92 3.57 8.40
C LYS A 31 -10.46 3.91 8.06
N TYR A 32 -10.08 3.79 6.78
CA TYR A 32 -8.72 3.94 6.29
C TYR A 32 -8.47 5.20 5.46
N ALA A 33 -9.54 5.93 5.09
CA ALA A 33 -9.52 7.06 4.15
C ALA A 33 -8.52 8.19 4.48
N GLU A 34 -8.07 8.28 5.73
CA GLU A 34 -7.18 9.35 6.21
C GLU A 34 -5.85 8.81 6.77
N LYS A 35 -5.57 7.51 6.65
CA LYS A 35 -4.40 6.86 7.27
C LYS A 35 -3.06 7.37 6.73
N CYS A 36 -3.08 7.92 5.52
CA CYS A 36 -1.93 8.51 4.87
C CYS A 36 -2.05 10.03 4.72
N ARG A 37 -2.99 10.70 5.42
CA ARG A 37 -3.12 12.17 5.34
C ARG A 37 -1.79 12.87 5.64
N GLY A 38 -1.40 13.77 4.74
CA GLY A 38 -0.17 14.56 4.84
C GLY A 38 1.11 13.79 4.48
N LYS A 39 1.01 12.51 4.07
CA LYS A 39 2.14 11.73 3.56
C LYS A 39 2.21 11.81 2.04
N LYS A 40 3.43 11.69 1.51
CA LYS A 40 3.73 11.65 0.08
C LYS A 40 4.46 10.35 -0.27
N LEU A 41 4.04 9.67 -1.33
CA LEU A 41 4.71 8.48 -1.87
C LEU A 41 5.46 8.85 -3.14
N ALA A 42 6.77 8.62 -3.19
CA ALA A 42 7.53 8.74 -4.44
C ALA A 42 7.53 7.41 -5.19
N THR A 43 7.19 7.44 -6.48
CA THR A 43 7.24 6.27 -7.38
C THR A 43 8.43 6.38 -8.33
N LEU A 44 9.41 5.49 -8.18
CA LEU A 44 10.65 5.47 -8.96
C LEU A 44 10.64 4.26 -9.91
N PHE A 45 10.04 4.42 -11.09
CA PHE A 45 9.96 3.39 -12.12
C PHE A 45 11.00 3.65 -13.22
N PHE A 46 12.11 2.93 -13.20
CA PHE A 46 13.13 2.97 -14.26
C PHE A 46 12.67 2.24 -15.52
N GLU A 47 11.91 1.15 -15.33
CA GLU A 47 11.16 0.48 -16.39
C GLU A 47 9.66 0.81 -16.23
N PRO A 48 8.97 1.22 -17.31
CA PRO A 48 7.59 1.65 -17.21
C PRO A 48 6.65 0.46 -16.91
N SER A 49 5.83 0.58 -15.86
CA SER A 49 4.71 -0.31 -15.57
C SER A 49 3.47 0.49 -15.19
N THR A 50 2.56 0.67 -16.16
CA THR A 50 1.32 1.44 -15.94
C THR A 50 0.44 0.81 -14.86
N ARG A 51 0.33 -0.52 -14.84
CA ARG A 51 -0.51 -1.24 -13.87
C ARG A 51 -0.01 -0.99 -12.45
N THR A 52 1.29 -1.18 -12.21
CA THR A 52 1.87 -1.04 -10.88
C THR A 52 1.83 0.43 -10.43
N ARG A 53 2.18 1.37 -11.31
CA ARG A 53 2.13 2.79 -10.98
C ARG A 53 0.72 3.23 -10.57
N LEU A 54 -0.29 2.91 -11.39
CA LEU A 54 -1.68 3.29 -11.09
C LEU A 54 -2.22 2.60 -9.84
N SER A 55 -1.82 1.36 -9.53
CA SER A 55 -2.28 0.70 -8.30
C SER A 55 -1.74 1.37 -7.05
N PHE A 56 -0.47 1.78 -7.03
CA PHE A 56 0.12 2.51 -5.90
C PHE A 56 -0.44 3.94 -5.79
N GLU A 57 -0.65 4.62 -6.91
CA GLU A 57 -1.27 5.95 -6.95
C GLU A 57 -2.70 5.92 -6.40
N ALA A 58 -3.54 5.03 -6.90
CA ALA A 58 -4.92 4.88 -6.43
C ALA A 58 -4.96 4.58 -4.92
N ALA A 59 -4.17 3.61 -4.45
CA ALA A 59 -4.12 3.27 -3.03
C ALA A 59 -3.72 4.46 -2.15
N MET A 60 -2.73 5.26 -2.56
CA MET A 60 -2.33 6.43 -1.76
C MET A 60 -3.41 7.51 -1.71
N TYR A 61 -4.13 7.76 -2.81
CA TYR A 61 -5.23 8.71 -2.82
C TYR A 61 -6.42 8.22 -1.99
N GLU A 62 -6.77 6.94 -2.08
CA GLU A 62 -7.84 6.33 -1.27
C GLU A 62 -7.54 6.39 0.23
N LEU A 63 -6.26 6.38 0.62
CA LEU A 63 -5.81 6.52 2.02
C LEU A 63 -5.58 7.99 2.43
N GLY A 64 -5.92 8.96 1.58
CA GLY A 64 -5.84 10.40 1.86
C GLY A 64 -4.43 11.00 1.71
N GLY A 65 -3.51 10.24 1.14
CA GLY A 65 -2.16 10.71 0.82
C GLY A 65 -2.04 11.27 -0.60
N HIS A 66 -0.80 11.59 -0.97
CA HIS A 66 -0.46 12.08 -2.30
C HIS A 66 0.70 11.28 -2.89
N VAL A 67 0.79 11.25 -4.21
CA VAL A 67 1.95 10.72 -4.96
C VAL A 67 2.68 11.89 -5.59
#